data_AF-A0ABC8SUI0-F1
#
_entry.id   AF-A0ABC8SUI0-F1
#
_cell.length_a   1.000
_cell.length_b   1.000
_cell.length_c   1.000
_cell.angle_alpha   90.00
_cell.angle_beta   90.00
_cell.angle_gamma   90.00
#
_symmetry.space_group_name_H-M   'P 1'
#
loop_
_entity.id
_entity.type
_entity.pdbx_description
1 polymer ?
#
loop_
_entity_poly.entity_id
_entity_poly.type
_entity_poly.pdbx_seq_one_letter_code
_entity_poly.pdbx_strand_id
1 'polypeptide(L)'
;MSHHGDDALEVSTHKEPLDQRLGSMHILSGNFDHRVESLKLEDEIDQILQALKKSQESEYKIAEERLFAQKNYLLNLYQQLDKERSDLLRYTSSTDSDTLLDTVLKRVDQIKWEVKKLRDMQEVAKGFGKTSKDTLKEHFGIEMEH
;
A
#
# COMPACT_ATOMS: atom_id res chain seq x y z
N MET A 1 59.15 58.76 59.58
CA MET A 1 58.80 57.83 60.66
C MET A 1 57.30 57.66 60.68
N SER A 2 56.81 56.46 60.37
CA SER A 2 55.50 55.95 60.81
C SER A 2 55.54 54.44 60.62
N HIS A 3 55.50 53.70 61.72
CA HIS A 3 55.35 52.26 61.74
C HIS A 3 53.87 51.89 61.59
N HIS A 4 53.63 50.72 60.99
CA HIS A 4 52.84 49.60 61.53
C HIS A 4 51.87 48.99 60.51
N GLY A 5 51.88 47.67 60.42
CA GLY A 5 50.97 46.87 59.60
C GLY A 5 51.60 45.54 59.16
N ASP A 6 51.92 44.68 60.13
CA ASP A 6 52.21 43.26 59.97
C ASP A 6 50.87 42.52 60.00
N ASP A 7 50.55 41.67 59.03
CA ASP A 7 49.80 40.44 59.30
C ASP A 7 49.88 39.44 58.14
N ALA A 8 49.97 38.18 58.51
CA ALA A 8 50.34 37.03 57.71
C ALA A 8 49.13 36.31 57.09
N LEU A 9 49.40 35.66 55.96
CA LEU A 9 48.84 34.38 55.49
C LEU A 9 47.35 34.08 55.75
N GLU A 10 46.55 34.03 54.68
CA GLU A 10 45.75 32.83 54.44
C GLU A 10 45.43 32.62 52.95
N VAL A 11 45.95 31.50 52.43
CA VAL A 11 45.67 30.97 51.10
C VAL A 11 44.23 30.44 51.10
N SER A 12 43.28 31.26 50.66
CA SER A 12 41.93 30.78 50.41
C SER A 12 41.89 29.95 49.14
N THR A 13 42.08 28.64 49.33
CA THR A 13 41.86 27.62 48.31
C THR A 13 40.35 27.46 48.15
N HIS A 14 39.72 28.28 47.32
CA HIS A 14 38.34 28.07 46.92
C HIS A 14 38.28 26.87 45.97
N LYS A 15 38.26 25.66 46.53
CA LYS A 15 37.77 24.47 45.85
C LYS A 15 36.25 24.59 45.74
N GLU A 16 35.77 25.09 44.60
CA GLU A 16 34.38 24.85 44.20
C GLU A 16 34.17 23.32 44.08
N PRO A 17 33.12 22.75 44.69
CA PRO A 17 32.80 21.35 44.51
C PRO A 17 32.23 21.16 43.10
N LEU A 18 33.11 20.82 42.15
CA LEU A 18 32.75 20.36 40.80
C LEU A 18 31.95 19.05 40.79
N ASP A 19 31.61 18.51 41.95
CA ASP A 19 31.05 17.16 42.09
C ASP A 19 29.53 17.09 41.99
N GLN A 20 28.81 18.22 42.14
CA GLN A 20 27.35 18.20 42.10
C GLN A 20 26.74 18.31 40.70
N ARG A 21 27.51 18.73 39.70
CA ARG A 21 27.00 18.85 38.31
C ARG A 21 27.27 17.62 37.44
N LEU A 22 28.28 16.80 37.76
CA LEU A 22 28.53 15.54 37.05
C LEU A 22 27.58 14.41 37.48
N GLY A 23 27.14 14.41 38.75
CA GLY A 23 26.23 13.38 39.26
C GLY A 23 24.84 13.38 38.62
N SER A 24 24.34 14.54 38.18
CA SER A 24 23.01 14.65 37.55
C SER A 24 23.00 14.26 36.07
N MET A 25 24.15 14.31 35.37
CA MET A 25 24.23 13.96 33.95
C MET A 25 24.40 12.44 33.75
N HIS A 26 24.97 11.75 34.74
CA HIS A 26 25.14 10.29 34.71
C HIS A 26 23.88 9.50 35.07
N ILE A 27 22.90 10.09 35.77
CA ILE A 27 21.68 9.39 36.18
C ILE A 27 20.63 9.30 35.05
N LEU A 28 20.77 10.10 33.99
CA LEU A 28 19.92 9.99 32.79
C LEU A 28 20.41 8.92 31.78
N SER A 29 21.59 8.34 32.02
CA SER A 29 22.29 7.46 31.07
C SER A 29 22.43 6.02 31.61
N GLY A 30 21.41 5.54 32.31
CA GLY A 30 21.45 4.25 32.99
C GLY A 30 21.26 3.01 32.11
N ASN A 31 20.82 3.15 30.84
CA ASN A 31 20.71 2.01 29.90
C ASN A 31 20.48 2.42 28.43
N PHE A 32 20.63 3.70 28.08
CA PHE A 32 20.40 4.17 26.72
C PHE A 32 21.70 4.13 25.92
N ASP A 33 21.97 3.00 25.26
CA ASP A 33 23.02 2.94 24.26
C ASP A 33 22.48 3.41 22.91
N HIS A 34 22.76 4.67 22.59
CA HIS A 34 22.37 5.30 21.33
C HIS A 34 22.81 4.51 20.08
N ARG A 35 23.89 3.72 20.15
CA ARG A 35 24.30 2.87 19.02
C ARG A 35 23.37 1.67 18.86
N VAL A 36 23.00 1.02 19.96
CA VAL A 36 22.03 -0.08 19.96
C VAL A 36 20.67 0.42 19.48
N GLU A 37 20.22 1.58 19.96
CA GLU A 37 18.94 2.16 19.53
C GLU A 37 18.96 2.62 18.07
N SER A 38 20.09 3.14 17.57
CA SER A 38 20.26 3.45 16.13
C SER A 38 20.14 2.19 15.28
N LEU A 39 20.79 1.09 15.67
CA LEU A 39 20.71 -0.18 14.94
C LEU A 39 19.29 -0.76 14.97
N LYS A 40 18.60 -0.70 16.11
CA LYS A 40 17.19 -1.14 16.20
C LYS A 40 16.28 -0.33 15.29
N LEU A 41 16.49 0.99 15.20
CA LEU A 41 15.72 1.86 14.31
C LEU A 41 15.95 1.50 12.84
N GLU A 42 17.20 1.22 12.45
CA GLU A 42 17.53 0.74 11.10
C GLU A 42 16.81 -0.58 10.81
N ASP A 43 16.89 -1.56 11.72
CA ASP A 43 16.21 -2.85 11.59
C ASP A 43 14.67 -2.71 11.51
N GLU A 44 14.08 -1.80 12.30
CA GLU A 44 12.64 -1.54 12.29
C GLU A 44 12.19 -0.94 10.95
N ILE A 45 12.94 0.04 10.43
CA ILE A 45 12.67 0.64 9.13
C ILE A 45 12.74 -0.43 8.03
N ASP A 46 13.77 -1.28 8.05
CA ASP A 46 13.94 -2.36 7.08
C ASP A 46 12.76 -3.36 7.13
N GLN A 47 12.30 -3.72 8.34
CA GLN A 47 11.13 -4.58 8.51
C GLN A 47 9.85 -3.95 7.95
N ILE A 48 9.62 -2.66 8.23
CA ILE A 48 8.46 -1.91 7.72
C ILE A 48 8.48 -1.89 6.19
N LEU A 49 9.63 -1.58 5.58
CA LEU A 49 9.78 -1.53 4.13
C LEU A 49 9.59 -2.92 3.51
N GLN A 50 10.10 -3.98 4.14
CA GLN A 50 9.91 -5.34 3.66
C GLN A 50 8.44 -5.76 3.74
N ALA A 51 7.74 -5.42 4.81
CA ALA A 51 6.31 -5.68 4.97
C ALA A 51 5.48 -4.93 3.92
N LEU A 52 5.77 -3.64 3.70
CA LEU A 52 5.13 -2.83 2.67
C LEU A 52 5.32 -3.43 1.28
N LYS A 53 6.55 -3.82 0.94
CA LYS A 53 6.87 -4.45 -0.34
C LYS A 53 6.07 -5.74 -0.55
N LYS A 54 6.05 -6.63 0.46
CA LYS A 54 5.26 -7.88 0.39
C LYS A 54 3.76 -7.62 0.22
N SER A 55 3.22 -6.63 0.93
CA SER A 55 1.82 -6.23 0.78
C SER A 55 1.51 -5.78 -0.64
N GLN A 56 2.32 -4.87 -1.19
CA GLN A 56 2.13 -4.34 -2.53
C GLN A 56 2.32 -5.40 -3.63
N GLU A 57 3.26 -6.33 -3.46
CA GLU A 57 3.43 -7.47 -4.37
C GLU A 57 2.19 -8.38 -4.36
N SER A 58 1.61 -8.63 -3.19
CA SER A 58 0.37 -9.40 -3.05
C SER A 58 -0.83 -8.69 -3.71
N GLU A 59 -0.98 -7.39 -3.46
CA GLU A 59 -2.02 -6.56 -4.09
C GLU A 59 -1.89 -6.57 -5.62
N TYR A 60 -0.68 -6.36 -6.14
CA TYR A 60 -0.40 -6.41 -7.57
C TYR A 60 -0.77 -7.76 -8.17
N LYS A 61 -0.38 -8.87 -7.53
CA LYS A 61 -0.68 -10.21 -8.00
C LYS A 61 -2.19 -10.47 -8.09
N ILE A 62 -2.96 -10.06 -7.07
CA ILE A 62 -4.42 -10.17 -7.10
C ILE A 62 -4.99 -9.33 -8.24
N ALA A 63 -4.51 -8.09 -8.41
CA ALA A 63 -4.96 -7.22 -9.49
C ALA A 63 -4.70 -7.85 -10.87
N GLU A 64 -3.49 -8.35 -11.07
CA GLU A 64 -3.02 -8.99 -12.29
C GLU A 64 -3.89 -10.22 -12.64
N GLU A 65 -4.08 -11.14 -11.70
CA GLU A 65 -4.89 -12.34 -11.88
C GLU A 65 -6.33 -11.97 -12.28
N ARG A 66 -6.95 -11.02 -11.57
CA ARG A 66 -8.34 -10.60 -11.82
C ARG A 66 -8.49 -9.88 -13.15
N LEU A 67 -7.58 -8.96 -13.47
CA LEU A 67 -7.59 -8.23 -14.74
C LEU A 67 -7.36 -9.16 -15.93
N PHE A 68 -6.45 -10.13 -15.82
CA PHE A 68 -6.25 -11.12 -16.89
C PHE A 68 -7.43 -12.07 -17.05
N ALA A 69 -8.06 -12.49 -15.96
CA ALA A 69 -9.30 -13.28 -16.03
C ALA A 69 -10.40 -12.50 -16.76
N GLN A 70 -10.61 -11.22 -16.41
CA GLN A 70 -11.59 -10.34 -17.08
C GLN A 70 -11.26 -10.12 -18.56
N LYS A 71 -9.98 -9.91 -18.90
CA LYS A 71 -9.52 -9.80 -20.30
C LYS A 71 -9.86 -11.05 -21.10
N ASN A 72 -9.50 -12.23 -20.58
CA ASN A 72 -9.73 -13.49 -21.26
C ASN A 72 -11.23 -13.76 -21.43
N TYR A 73 -12.03 -13.43 -20.42
CA TYR A 73 -13.49 -13.54 -20.50
C TYR A 73 -14.06 -12.65 -21.62
N LEU A 74 -13.66 -11.38 -21.69
CA LEU A 74 -14.07 -10.48 -22.77
C LEU A 74 -13.65 -11.00 -24.16
N LEU A 75 -12.41 -11.49 -24.31
CA LEU A 75 -11.95 -12.07 -25.57
C LEU A 75 -12.82 -13.26 -26.01
N ASN A 76 -13.17 -14.14 -25.07
CA ASN A 76 -14.05 -15.27 -25.34
C ASN A 76 -15.47 -14.81 -25.74
N LEU A 77 -15.97 -13.72 -25.15
CA LEU A 77 -17.26 -13.14 -25.53
C LEU A 77 -17.22 -12.56 -26.95
N TYR A 78 -16.15 -11.87 -27.33
CA TYR A 78 -15.98 -11.37 -28.70
C TYR A 78 -15.95 -12.51 -29.73
N GLN A 79 -15.21 -13.58 -29.44
CA GLN A 79 -15.18 -14.77 -30.31
C GLN A 79 -16.55 -15.43 -30.44
N GLN A 80 -17.30 -15.53 -29.35
CA GLN A 80 -18.67 -16.04 -29.37
C GLN A 80 -19.59 -15.15 -30.21
N LEU A 81 -19.50 -13.84 -30.07
CA LEU A 81 -20.27 -12.89 -30.87
C LEU A 81 -19.99 -13.05 -32.37
N ASP A 82 -18.73 -13.21 -32.77
CA ASP A 82 -18.36 -13.39 -34.18
C ASP A 82 -18.95 -14.68 -34.77
N LYS A 83 -18.98 -15.76 -33.97
CA LYS A 83 -19.63 -17.02 -34.33
C LYS A 83 -21.14 -16.84 -34.45
N GLU A 84 -21.79 -16.29 -33.43
CA GLU A 84 -23.25 -16.08 -33.39
C GLU A 84 -23.72 -15.20 -34.56
N ARG A 85 -22.94 -14.17 -34.94
CA ARG A 85 -23.20 -13.35 -36.13
C ARG A 85 -23.06 -14.14 -37.43
N SER A 86 -22.05 -14.98 -37.53
CA SER A 86 -21.83 -15.83 -38.71
C SER A 86 -22.96 -16.84 -38.89
N ASP A 87 -23.46 -17.40 -37.79
CA ASP A 87 -24.59 -18.33 -37.78
C ASP A 87 -25.89 -17.59 -38.17
N LEU A 88 -26.13 -16.39 -37.61
CA LEU A 88 -27.28 -15.56 -37.98
C LEU A 88 -27.31 -15.27 -39.49
N LEU A 89 -26.18 -14.88 -40.10
CA LEU A 89 -26.08 -14.62 -41.54
C LEU A 89 -26.37 -15.87 -42.39
N ARG A 90 -26.02 -17.06 -41.91
CA ARG A 90 -26.21 -18.33 -42.62
C ARG A 90 -27.67 -18.80 -42.61
N TYR A 91 -28.43 -18.50 -41.56
CA TYR A 91 -29.78 -19.03 -41.34
C TYR A 91 -30.91 -17.97 -41.43
N THR A 92 -30.64 -16.84 -42.09
CA THR A 92 -31.59 -15.71 -42.23
C THR A 92 -32.95 -16.04 -42.84
N SER A 93 -33.10 -17.18 -43.52
CA SER A 93 -34.37 -17.66 -44.11
C SER A 93 -35.11 -18.73 -43.28
N SER A 94 -34.59 -19.08 -42.10
CA SER A 94 -35.22 -20.03 -41.17
C SER A 94 -36.15 -19.33 -40.19
N THR A 95 -37.16 -20.05 -39.69
CA THR A 95 -37.99 -19.67 -38.53
C THR A 95 -37.15 -19.36 -37.27
N ASP A 96 -35.89 -19.80 -37.23
CA ASP A 96 -34.95 -19.57 -36.12
C ASP A 96 -34.19 -18.22 -36.22
N SER A 97 -34.45 -17.39 -37.23
CA SER A 97 -33.73 -16.12 -37.42
C SER A 97 -33.91 -15.16 -36.23
N ASP A 98 -35.12 -15.09 -35.66
CA ASP A 98 -35.43 -14.20 -34.53
C ASP A 98 -34.71 -14.64 -33.24
N THR A 99 -34.57 -15.95 -32.99
CA THR A 99 -33.87 -16.48 -31.82
C THR A 99 -32.35 -16.28 -31.92
N LEU A 100 -31.80 -16.41 -33.13
CA LEU A 100 -30.39 -16.10 -33.42
C LEU A 100 -30.13 -14.59 -33.24
N LEU A 101 -31.04 -13.74 -33.67
CA LEU A 101 -30.92 -12.28 -33.49
C LEU A 101 -30.94 -11.90 -32.00
N ASP A 102 -31.87 -12.45 -31.22
CA ASP A 102 -31.94 -12.25 -29.76
C ASP A 102 -30.65 -12.72 -29.06
N THR A 103 -30.09 -13.85 -29.49
CA THR A 103 -28.81 -14.36 -28.98
C THR A 103 -27.66 -13.36 -29.21
N VAL A 104 -27.55 -12.82 -30.44
CA VAL A 104 -26.54 -11.81 -30.78
C VAL A 104 -26.73 -10.53 -29.96
N LEU A 105 -27.97 -10.06 -29.79
CA LEU A 105 -28.26 -8.86 -28.99
C LEU A 105 -27.89 -9.04 -27.52
N LYS A 106 -28.28 -10.17 -26.91
CA LYS A 106 -27.89 -10.53 -25.54
C LYS A 106 -26.38 -10.57 -25.36
N ARG A 107 -25.65 -11.12 -26.33
CA ARG A 107 -24.18 -11.15 -26.29
C ARG A 107 -23.58 -9.75 -26.33
N VAL A 108 -24.09 -8.88 -27.19
CA VAL A 108 -23.65 -7.48 -27.28
C VAL A 108 -23.86 -6.76 -25.94
N ASP A 109 -25.02 -6.93 -25.31
CA ASP A 109 -25.29 -6.29 -24.03
C ASP A 109 -24.44 -6.86 -22.89
N GLN A 110 -24.18 -8.17 -22.90
CA GLN A 110 -23.22 -8.79 -21.98
C GLN A 110 -21.82 -8.19 -22.13
N ILE A 111 -21.33 -8.03 -23.36
CA ILE A 111 -20.01 -7.42 -23.63
C ILE A 111 -19.98 -5.97 -23.10
N LYS A 112 -21.02 -5.17 -23.36
CA LYS A 112 -21.08 -3.79 -22.83
C LYS A 112 -20.97 -3.76 -21.31
N TRP A 113 -21.67 -4.67 -20.62
CA TRP A 113 -21.63 -4.77 -19.17
C TRP A 113 -20.23 -5.15 -18.66
N GLU A 114 -19.61 -6.18 -19.26
CA GLU A 114 -18.27 -6.63 -18.87
C GLU A 114 -17.16 -5.60 -19.20
N VAL A 115 -17.34 -4.80 -20.24
CA VAL A 115 -16.46 -3.66 -20.55
C VAL A 115 -16.60 -2.58 -19.49
N LYS A 116 -17.83 -2.27 -19.03
CA LYS A 116 -18.05 -1.32 -17.93
C LYS A 116 -17.38 -1.81 -16.66
N LYS A 117 -17.58 -3.07 -16.28
CA LYS A 117 -16.91 -3.71 -15.15
C LYS A 117 -15.38 -3.59 -15.24
N LEU A 118 -14.79 -3.78 -16.43
CA LEU A 118 -13.36 -3.57 -16.62
C LEU A 118 -12.94 -2.13 -16.36
N ARG A 119 -13.78 -1.12 -16.67
CA ARG A 119 -13.51 0.29 -16.33
C ARG A 119 -13.53 0.51 -14.82
N ASP A 120 -14.47 -0.10 -14.12
CA ASP A 120 -14.52 -0.02 -12.66
C ASP A 120 -13.28 -0.69 -12.05
N MET A 121 -12.83 -1.83 -12.60
CA MET A 121 -11.58 -2.48 -12.19
C MET A 121 -10.32 -1.64 -12.43
N GLN A 122 -10.30 -0.74 -13.41
CA GLN A 122 -9.12 0.11 -13.71
C GLN A 122 -8.80 1.09 -12.58
N GLU A 123 -9.75 1.37 -11.69
CA GLU A 123 -9.53 2.20 -10.51
C GLU A 123 -8.41 1.67 -9.61
N VAL A 124 -8.02 0.39 -9.67
CA VAL A 124 -6.87 -0.10 -8.89
C VAL A 124 -5.53 0.47 -9.33
N ALA A 125 -5.44 1.13 -10.48
CA ALA A 125 -4.21 1.77 -10.97
C ALA A 125 -3.69 2.88 -10.03
N LYS A 126 -4.55 3.50 -9.22
CA LYS A 126 -4.16 4.45 -8.16
C LYS A 126 -3.69 3.77 -6.86
N GLY A 127 -3.69 2.44 -6.82
CA GLY A 127 -3.38 1.62 -5.64
C GLY A 127 -4.63 1.21 -4.87
N PHE A 128 -4.57 0.05 -4.17
CA PHE A 128 -5.71 -0.49 -3.44
C PHE A 128 -6.16 0.44 -2.31
N GLY A 129 -5.22 1.04 -1.57
CA GLY A 129 -5.54 2.00 -0.51
C GLY A 129 -6.29 3.26 -0.98
N LYS A 130 -6.31 3.58 -2.29
CA LYS A 130 -7.08 4.69 -2.86
C LYS A 130 -8.32 4.23 -3.64
N THR A 131 -8.52 2.93 -3.78
CA THR A 131 -9.66 2.33 -4.48
C THR A 131 -10.83 2.19 -3.51
N SER A 132 -12.06 2.36 -3.99
CA SER A 132 -13.23 2.23 -3.12
C SER A 132 -13.34 0.80 -2.59
N LYS A 133 -13.84 0.66 -1.35
CA LYS A 133 -14.09 -0.65 -0.73
C LYS A 133 -15.02 -1.51 -1.59
N ASP A 134 -16.03 -0.90 -2.20
CA ASP A 134 -16.99 -1.59 -3.05
C ASP A 134 -16.31 -2.21 -4.28
N THR A 135 -15.46 -1.45 -4.99
CA THR A 135 -14.72 -1.96 -6.14
C THR A 135 -13.75 -3.09 -5.75
N LEU A 136 -13.03 -2.94 -4.64
CA LEU A 136 -12.13 -3.98 -4.13
C LEU A 136 -12.87 -5.26 -3.74
N LYS A 137 -14.02 -5.13 -3.06
CA LYS A 137 -14.84 -6.26 -2.67
C LYS A 137 -15.45 -6.95 -3.87
N GLU A 138 -16.10 -6.20 -4.76
CA GLU A 138 -16.86 -6.74 -5.88
C GLU A 138 -15.96 -7.40 -6.93
N HIS A 139 -14.82 -6.80 -7.24
CA HIS A 139 -14.01 -7.25 -8.39
C HIS A 139 -12.72 -7.97 -8.00
N PHE A 140 -12.21 -7.74 -6.79
CA PHE A 140 -10.95 -8.33 -6.32
C PHE A 140 -11.14 -9.30 -5.15
N GLY A 141 -12.32 -9.34 -4.52
CA GLY A 141 -12.64 -10.25 -3.43
C GLY A 141 -11.95 -9.86 -2.11
N ILE A 142 -11.63 -8.58 -1.93
CA ILE A 142 -10.96 -8.06 -0.76
C ILE A 142 -11.97 -7.35 0.13
N GLU A 143 -12.20 -7.89 1.32
CA GLU A 143 -12.92 -7.19 2.38
C GLU A 143 -11.90 -6.43 3.23
N MET A 144 -11.98 -5.09 3.22
CA MET A 144 -11.17 -4.30 4.14
C MET A 144 -11.88 -4.26 5.50
N GLU A 145 -11.24 -4.83 6.53
CA GLU A 145 -11.70 -4.70 7.92
C GLU A 145 -11.82 -3.23 8.34
N HIS A 146 -12.70 -2.97 9.30
CA HIS A 146 -13.08 -1.64 9.77
C HIS A 146 -12.07 -1.02 10.73
#